data_AF-A0A9C6SYB5-F1
#
_entry.id   AF-A0A9C6SYB5-F1
#
_cell.length_a   1.000
_cell.length_b   1.000
_cell.length_c   1.000
_cell.angle_alpha   90.00
_cell.angle_beta   90.00
_cell.angle_gamma   90.00
#
_symmetry.space_group_name_H-M   'P 1'
#
loop_
_entity.id
_entity.type
_entity.pdbx_description
1 polymer ?
#
loop_
_entity_poly.entity_id
_entity_poly.type
_entity_poly.pdbx_seq_one_letter_code
_entity_poly.pdbx_strand_id
1 'polypeptide(L)'
;MEQCSENPHDDYRLFISAEPSPDPHESIIPQGILESAIKITNEPPSGIQANIHKALDNFTQETLESCSKETEFKAILFALCYYHAVLAERRKFGAQGWNRSYPFNFGDLTISVSVLFNYLENSIKVPWKDLRYLFGEIMYGGHITDDWDRRLCKTYLVEYLKTELVEGIYDNSQ
;
A
#
# COMPACT_ATOMS: atom_id res chain seq x y z
N MET A 1 -19.09 15.52 30.16
CA MET A 1 -19.85 15.00 29.01
C MET A 1 -21.30 14.73 29.39
N GLU A 2 -21.58 14.06 30.51
CA GLU A 2 -22.96 13.83 30.98
C GLU A 2 -23.78 15.11 31.20
N GLN A 3 -23.17 16.21 31.64
CA GLN A 3 -23.87 17.50 31.78
C GLN A 3 -24.38 18.11 30.47
N CYS A 4 -23.94 17.63 29.30
CA CYS A 4 -24.40 18.12 28.00
C CYS A 4 -25.30 17.12 27.26
N SER A 5 -25.59 15.94 27.84
CA SER A 5 -26.41 14.91 27.19
C SER A 5 -27.91 15.08 27.43
N GLU A 6 -28.33 15.88 28.41
CA GLU A 6 -29.73 15.98 28.80
C GLU A 6 -30.57 16.87 27.86
N ASN A 7 -29.96 17.77 27.08
CA ASN A 7 -30.62 18.59 26.05
C ASN A 7 -29.63 19.00 24.93
N PRO A 8 -29.11 18.07 24.12
CA PRO A 8 -28.31 18.44 22.96
C PRO A 8 -29.19 19.07 21.87
N HIS A 9 -28.58 19.89 21.02
CA HIS A 9 -29.22 20.35 19.78
C HIS A 9 -29.45 19.14 18.84
N ASP A 10 -30.57 19.10 18.11
CA ASP A 10 -30.92 17.96 17.23
C ASP A 10 -29.84 17.63 16.19
N ASP A 11 -29.10 18.65 15.72
CA ASP A 11 -27.98 18.51 14.78
C ASP A 11 -26.61 18.29 15.43
N TYR A 12 -26.49 18.27 16.77
CA TYR A 12 -25.21 18.07 17.43
C TYR A 12 -24.70 16.64 17.20
N ARG A 13 -23.43 16.50 16.79
CA ARG A 13 -22.76 15.22 16.61
C ARG A 13 -21.37 15.29 17.26
N LEU A 14 -21.01 14.26 18.02
CA LEU A 14 -19.68 14.08 18.60
C LEU A 14 -19.01 12.87 17.96
N PHE A 15 -17.82 13.06 17.39
CA PHE A 15 -17.00 12.00 16.82
C PHE A 15 -15.74 11.85 17.66
N ILE A 16 -15.42 10.61 18.05
CA ILE A 16 -14.23 10.26 18.83
C ILE A 16 -13.44 9.22 18.02
N SER A 17 -12.13 9.42 17.91
CA SER A 17 -11.20 8.45 17.32
C SER A 17 -10.15 8.07 18.37
N ALA A 18 -9.89 6.78 18.52
CA ALA A 18 -8.88 6.25 19.41
C ALA A 18 -8.29 4.95 18.85
N GLU A 19 -7.03 4.68 19.15
CA GLU A 19 -6.44 3.36 18.93
C GLU A 19 -6.89 2.38 20.02
N PRO A 20 -7.04 1.08 19.71
CA PRO A 20 -7.35 0.07 20.73
C PRO A 20 -6.22 -0.02 21.76
N SER A 21 -6.57 -0.42 22.98
CA SER A 21 -5.58 -0.70 24.03
C SER A 21 -4.60 -1.79 23.59
N PRO A 22 -3.29 -1.66 23.88
CA PRO A 22 -2.32 -2.74 23.67
C PRO A 22 -2.65 -3.99 24.49
N ASP A 23 -3.27 -3.82 25.66
CA ASP A 23 -3.79 -4.92 26.48
C ASP A 23 -5.29 -5.12 26.19
N PRO A 24 -5.70 -6.30 25.68
CA PRO A 24 -7.11 -6.63 25.43
C PRO A 24 -8.01 -6.56 26.67
N HIS A 25 -7.43 -6.59 27.88
CA HIS A 25 -8.15 -6.52 29.15
C HIS A 25 -8.32 -5.09 29.66
N GLU A 26 -7.70 -4.10 29.01
CA GLU A 26 -7.81 -2.69 29.37
C GLU A 26 -8.53 -1.90 28.27
N SER A 27 -9.33 -0.92 28.66
CA SER A 27 -9.95 0.02 27.72
C SER A 27 -9.52 1.45 28.06
N ILE A 28 -8.89 2.12 27.09
CA ILE A 28 -8.50 3.53 27.19
C ILE A 28 -9.76 4.43 27.22
N ILE A 29 -10.85 3.99 26.57
CA ILE A 29 -12.12 4.71 26.57
C ILE A 29 -12.98 4.22 27.75
N PRO A 30 -13.51 5.13 28.60
CA PRO A 30 -14.44 4.77 29.66
C PRO A 30 -15.64 3.96 29.16
N GLN A 31 -16.02 2.92 29.92
CA GLN A 31 -17.11 2.01 29.57
C GLN A 31 -18.42 2.75 29.25
N GLY A 32 -18.80 3.75 30.05
CA GLY A 32 -20.04 4.51 29.83
C GLY A 32 -20.09 5.23 28.47
N ILE A 33 -18.95 5.67 27.94
CA ILE A 33 -18.85 6.26 26.60
C ILE A 33 -19.03 5.16 25.54
N LEU A 34 -18.41 3.99 25.73
CA LEU A 34 -18.53 2.86 24.80
C LEU A 34 -19.92 2.23 24.76
N GLU A 35 -20.67 2.30 25.85
CA GLU A 35 -22.06 1.84 25.95
C GLU A 35 -23.04 2.83 25.30
N SER A 36 -22.73 4.13 25.32
CA SER A 36 -23.57 5.20 24.75
C SER A 36 -23.18 5.62 23.32
N ALA A 37 -22.13 5.03 22.74
CA ALA A 37 -21.62 5.37 21.40
C ALA A 37 -21.91 4.29 20.35
N ILE A 38 -22.07 4.73 19.09
CA ILE A 38 -21.95 3.85 17.92
C ILE A 38 -20.46 3.58 17.67
N LYS A 39 -20.07 2.31 17.73
CA LYS A 39 -18.68 1.88 17.55
C LYS A 39 -18.44 1.47 16.10
N ILE A 40 -17.46 2.08 15.45
CA ILE A 40 -17.05 1.78 14.08
C ILE A 40 -15.57 1.41 14.09
N THR A 41 -15.26 0.20 13.62
CA THR A 41 -13.88 -0.28 13.45
C THR A 41 -13.49 -0.15 11.99
N ASN A 42 -12.43 0.64 11.72
CA ASN A 42 -11.85 0.72 10.38
C ASN A 42 -10.71 -0.29 10.27
N GLU A 43 -11.05 -1.52 9.89
CA GLU A 43 -10.05 -2.54 9.60
C GLU A 43 -9.56 -2.41 8.15
N PRO A 44 -8.24 -2.56 7.90
CA PRO A 44 -7.77 -2.67 6.52
C PRO A 44 -8.44 -3.89 5.88
N PRO A 45 -8.91 -3.78 4.62
CA PRO A 45 -9.57 -4.88 3.95
C PRO A 45 -8.61 -6.06 3.89
N SER A 46 -9.19 -7.26 3.97
CA SER A 46 -8.42 -8.47 4.02
C SER A 46 -8.39 -9.14 2.65
N GLY A 47 -7.18 -9.52 2.22
CA GLY A 47 -6.97 -10.28 1.00
C GLY A 47 -6.29 -9.46 -0.11
N ILE A 48 -5.55 -10.19 -0.94
CA ILE A 48 -4.75 -9.62 -2.03
C ILE A 48 -5.61 -8.76 -2.97
N GLN A 49 -6.80 -9.22 -3.35
CA GLN A 49 -7.67 -8.49 -4.29
C GLN A 49 -8.04 -7.10 -3.77
N ALA A 50 -8.48 -7.01 -2.51
CA ALA A 50 -8.87 -5.73 -1.93
C ALA A 50 -7.68 -4.78 -1.74
N ASN A 51 -6.50 -5.32 -1.42
CA ASN A 51 -5.28 -4.52 -1.34
C ASN A 51 -4.81 -3.99 -2.70
N ILE A 52 -4.98 -4.77 -3.78
CA ILE A 52 -4.68 -4.30 -5.14
C ILE A 52 -5.62 -3.15 -5.51
N HIS A 53 -6.93 -3.29 -5.26
CA HIS A 53 -7.88 -2.21 -5.51
C HIS A 53 -7.50 -0.95 -4.73
N LYS A 54 -7.22 -1.07 -3.43
CA LYS A 54 -6.75 0.07 -2.63
C LYS A 54 -5.47 0.69 -3.17
N ALA A 55 -4.52 -0.12 -3.64
CA ALA A 55 -3.30 0.39 -4.25
C ALA A 55 -3.58 1.16 -5.55
N LEU A 56 -4.47 0.64 -6.41
CA LEU A 56 -4.87 1.28 -7.67
C LEU A 56 -5.69 2.57 -7.44
N ASP A 57 -6.52 2.63 -6.41
CA ASP A 57 -7.34 3.80 -6.07
C ASP A 57 -6.49 5.05 -5.72
N ASN A 58 -5.18 4.89 -5.53
CA ASN A 58 -4.25 6.02 -5.37
C ASN A 58 -3.91 6.72 -6.70
N PHE A 59 -4.34 6.18 -7.84
CA PHE A 59 -3.97 6.68 -9.17
C PHE A 59 -5.22 6.99 -10.00
N THR A 60 -5.22 8.18 -10.58
CA THR A 60 -6.30 8.64 -11.45
C THR A 60 -6.10 8.16 -12.88
N GLN A 61 -7.16 8.23 -13.70
CA GLN A 61 -7.05 7.98 -15.14
C GLN A 61 -5.99 8.88 -15.79
N GLU A 62 -5.92 10.15 -15.38
CA GLU A 62 -4.89 11.10 -15.83
C GLU A 62 -3.48 10.61 -15.49
N THR A 63 -3.27 10.01 -14.31
CA THR A 63 -1.98 9.41 -13.96
C THR A 63 -1.63 8.27 -14.92
N LEU A 64 -2.59 7.40 -15.22
CA LEU A 64 -2.39 6.25 -16.12
C LEU A 64 -2.06 6.69 -17.55
N GLU A 65 -2.55 7.85 -17.98
CA GLU A 65 -2.36 8.42 -19.33
C GLU A 65 -1.22 9.45 -19.40
N SER A 66 -0.51 9.68 -18.29
CA SER A 66 0.50 10.74 -18.22
C SER A 66 1.80 10.44 -18.98
N CYS A 67 2.15 9.16 -19.15
CA CYS A 67 3.43 8.74 -19.72
C CYS A 67 3.33 8.49 -21.22
N SER A 68 4.32 8.98 -21.98
CA SER A 68 4.48 8.74 -23.41
C SER A 68 4.58 7.25 -23.79
N LYS A 69 4.99 6.40 -22.84
CA LYS A 69 5.03 4.94 -22.95
C LYS A 69 3.93 4.31 -22.11
N GLU A 70 2.68 4.60 -22.48
CA GLU A 70 1.51 4.20 -21.70
C GLU A 70 1.46 2.70 -21.41
N THR A 71 1.78 1.86 -22.39
CA THR A 71 1.72 0.40 -22.26
C THR A 71 2.65 -0.10 -21.16
N GLU A 72 3.92 0.28 -21.23
CA GLU A 72 4.94 -0.10 -20.25
C GLU A 72 4.65 0.53 -18.88
N PHE A 73 4.22 1.80 -18.87
CA PHE A 73 3.89 2.51 -17.64
C PHE A 73 2.72 1.84 -16.90
N LYS A 74 1.60 1.57 -17.57
CA LYS A 74 0.42 0.92 -16.99
C LYS A 74 0.75 -0.49 -16.50
N ALA A 75 1.52 -1.26 -17.27
CA ALA A 75 1.93 -2.61 -16.89
C ALA A 75 2.81 -2.63 -15.62
N ILE A 76 3.82 -1.76 -15.57
CA ILE A 76 4.74 -1.69 -14.41
C ILE A 76 4.04 -1.08 -13.20
N LEU A 77 3.17 -0.08 -13.38
CA LEU A 77 2.36 0.50 -12.31
C LEU A 77 1.46 -0.56 -11.67
N PHE A 78 0.79 -1.38 -12.49
CA PHE A 78 -0.02 -2.48 -11.97
C PHE A 78 0.85 -3.50 -11.21
N ALA A 79 2.01 -3.86 -11.74
CA ALA A 79 2.95 -4.74 -11.06
C ALA A 79 3.45 -4.15 -9.72
N LEU A 80 3.64 -2.83 -9.64
CA LEU A 80 3.96 -2.13 -8.39
C LEU A 80 2.80 -2.15 -7.39
N CYS A 81 1.56 -1.98 -7.85
CA CYS A 81 0.37 -2.09 -6.99
C CYS A 81 0.23 -3.52 -6.45
N TYR A 82 0.45 -4.52 -7.30
CA TYR A 82 0.46 -5.93 -6.89
C TYR A 82 1.57 -6.21 -5.87
N TYR A 83 2.77 -5.73 -6.14
CA TYR A 83 3.91 -5.83 -5.23
C TYR A 83 3.60 -5.22 -3.86
N HIS A 84 3.08 -3.98 -3.83
CA HIS A 84 2.67 -3.31 -2.60
C HIS A 84 1.64 -4.13 -1.81
N ALA A 85 0.61 -4.63 -2.50
CA ALA A 85 -0.44 -5.46 -1.91
C ALA A 85 0.11 -6.76 -1.30
N VAL A 86 1.05 -7.43 -1.98
CA VAL A 86 1.73 -8.64 -1.48
C VAL A 86 2.53 -8.33 -0.23
N LEU A 87 3.35 -7.26 -0.23
CA LEU A 87 4.15 -6.91 0.94
C LEU A 87 3.29 -6.60 2.17
N ALA A 88 2.17 -5.90 1.95
CA ALA A 88 1.19 -5.59 2.99
C ALA A 88 0.49 -6.84 3.52
N GLU A 89 -0.01 -7.73 2.65
CA GLU A 89 -0.67 -8.99 3.08
C GLU A 89 0.28 -9.91 3.84
N ARG A 90 1.56 -9.96 3.44
CA ARG A 90 2.56 -10.81 4.11
C ARG A 90 2.69 -10.52 5.60
N ARG A 91 2.46 -9.27 6.04
CA ARG A 91 2.48 -8.89 7.46
C ARG A 91 1.54 -9.74 8.33
N LYS A 92 0.47 -10.30 7.76
CA LYS A 92 -0.50 -11.16 8.47
C LYS A 92 0.08 -12.51 8.89
N PHE A 93 1.16 -12.97 8.26
CA PHE A 93 1.77 -14.27 8.54
C PHE A 93 2.88 -14.19 9.59
N GLY A 94 2.98 -13.07 10.32
CA GLY A 94 4.00 -12.86 11.34
C GLY A 94 5.42 -13.13 10.80
N ALA A 95 6.22 -13.88 11.56
CA ALA A 95 7.60 -14.22 11.20
C ALA A 95 7.75 -15.01 9.88
N GLN A 96 6.71 -15.71 9.41
CA GLN A 96 6.74 -16.38 8.10
C GLN A 96 6.55 -15.38 6.94
N GLY A 97 5.91 -14.26 7.22
CA GLY A 97 5.73 -13.15 6.29
C GLY A 97 6.96 -12.23 6.25
N TRP A 98 7.33 -11.73 7.42
CA TRP A 98 8.47 -10.85 7.65
C TRP A 98 9.08 -11.15 9.02
N ASN A 99 10.40 -11.22 9.12
CA ASN A 99 11.07 -11.39 10.41
C ASN A 99 10.82 -10.19 11.34
N ARG A 100 10.65 -8.98 10.78
CA ARG A 100 10.29 -7.76 11.52
C ARG A 100 9.10 -7.03 10.89
N SER A 101 8.39 -6.24 11.70
CA SER A 101 7.30 -5.39 11.19
C SER A 101 7.86 -4.12 10.55
N TYR A 102 7.63 -3.95 9.25
CA TYR A 102 8.05 -2.75 8.50
C TYR A 102 6.84 -1.85 8.18
N PRO A 103 6.98 -0.51 8.29
CA PRO A 103 5.88 0.44 8.11
C PRO A 103 5.67 0.84 6.63
N PHE A 104 5.58 -0.14 5.72
CA PHE A 104 5.26 0.14 4.31
C PHE A 104 3.91 0.87 4.19
N ASN A 105 3.86 1.91 3.38
CA ASN A 105 2.70 2.76 3.23
C ASN A 105 2.50 3.23 1.79
N PHE A 106 1.38 3.90 1.50
CA PHE A 106 1.05 4.37 0.16
C PHE A 106 1.99 5.47 -0.36
N GLY A 107 2.73 6.15 0.53
CA GLY A 107 3.81 7.05 0.13
C GLY A 107 4.92 6.32 -0.62
N ASP A 108 5.31 5.13 -0.17
CA ASP A 108 6.32 4.31 -0.86
C ASP A 108 5.85 3.93 -2.27
N LEU A 109 4.57 3.60 -2.42
CA LEU A 109 3.94 3.25 -3.70
C LEU A 109 3.84 4.47 -4.64
N THR A 110 3.29 5.58 -4.16
CA THR A 110 3.08 6.79 -4.99
C THR A 110 4.40 7.38 -5.46
N ILE A 111 5.41 7.48 -4.58
CA ILE A 111 6.76 7.94 -4.97
C ILE A 111 7.41 6.95 -5.95
N SER A 112 7.23 5.64 -5.78
CA SER A 112 7.73 4.64 -6.75
C SER A 112 7.13 4.85 -8.14
N VAL A 113 5.84 5.17 -8.23
CA VAL A 113 5.18 5.48 -9.51
C VAL A 113 5.67 6.80 -10.11
N SER A 114 5.93 7.84 -9.29
CA SER A 114 6.56 9.06 -9.78
C SER A 114 7.98 8.81 -10.32
N VAL A 115 8.76 7.95 -9.66
CA VAL A 115 10.08 7.53 -10.14
C VAL A 115 9.98 6.72 -11.43
N LEU A 116 9.01 5.82 -11.53
CA LEU A 116 8.72 5.07 -12.75
C LEU A 116 8.48 6.02 -13.93
N PHE A 117 7.58 6.99 -13.75
CA PHE A 117 7.26 7.99 -14.76
C PHE A 117 8.52 8.71 -15.25
N ASN A 118 9.30 9.26 -14.31
CA ASN A 118 10.53 9.97 -14.64
C ASN A 118 11.54 9.10 -15.40
N TYR A 119 11.73 7.84 -15.00
CA TYR A 119 12.67 6.94 -15.67
C TYR A 119 12.20 6.53 -17.07
N LEU A 120 10.90 6.31 -17.25
CA LEU A 120 10.34 5.96 -18.57
C LEU A 120 10.39 7.14 -19.54
N GLU A 121 10.10 8.37 -19.10
CA GLU A 121 10.20 9.56 -19.96
C GLU A 121 11.64 9.82 -20.43
N ASN A 122 12.62 9.58 -19.55
CA ASN A 122 14.02 9.94 -19.83
C ASN A 122 14.87 8.81 -20.43
N SER A 123 14.30 7.62 -20.64
CA SER A 123 15.03 6.47 -21.18
C SER A 123 14.48 6.09 -22.56
N ILE A 124 15.26 5.44 -23.44
CA ILE A 124 14.69 4.88 -24.69
C ILE A 124 14.02 3.52 -24.41
N LYS A 125 14.67 2.70 -23.59
CA LYS A 125 14.19 1.37 -23.18
C LYS A 125 13.86 1.37 -21.69
N VAL A 126 13.03 0.42 -21.25
CA VAL A 126 12.72 0.25 -19.82
C VAL A 126 14.00 -0.13 -19.05
N PRO A 127 14.45 0.67 -18.07
CA PRO A 127 15.67 0.42 -17.30
C PRO A 127 15.38 -0.54 -16.13
N TRP A 128 15.10 -1.82 -16.44
CA TRP A 128 14.65 -2.83 -15.48
C TRP A 128 15.53 -2.97 -14.24
N LYS A 129 16.84 -2.97 -14.40
CA LYS A 129 17.79 -3.11 -13.29
C LYS A 129 17.69 -1.93 -12.32
N ASP A 130 17.60 -0.72 -12.87
CA ASP A 130 17.53 0.50 -12.08
C ASP A 130 16.18 0.60 -11.36
N LEU A 131 15.08 0.29 -12.04
CA LEU A 131 13.75 0.26 -11.42
C LEU A 131 13.69 -0.74 -10.25
N ARG A 132 14.17 -1.98 -10.45
CA ARG A 132 14.22 -2.98 -9.37
C ARG A 132 15.10 -2.52 -8.20
N TYR A 133 16.22 -1.86 -8.48
CA TYR A 133 17.10 -1.31 -7.45
C TYR A 133 16.41 -0.19 -6.67
N LEU A 134 15.84 0.80 -7.36
CA LEU A 134 15.16 1.93 -6.73
C LEU A 134 13.99 1.46 -5.86
N PHE A 135 13.13 0.59 -6.37
CA PHE A 135 11.97 0.11 -5.61
C PHE A 135 12.39 -0.81 -4.46
N GLY A 136 13.33 -1.72 -4.70
CA GLY A 136 13.70 -2.79 -3.76
C GLY A 136 14.70 -2.37 -2.69
N GLU A 137 15.63 -1.48 -3.01
CA GLU A 137 16.70 -1.04 -2.09
C GLU A 137 16.38 0.30 -1.46
N ILE A 138 15.82 1.23 -2.22
CA ILE A 138 15.61 2.61 -1.77
C ILE A 138 14.21 2.79 -1.20
N MET A 139 13.16 2.58 -2.01
CA MET A 139 11.79 2.87 -1.60
C MET A 139 11.31 1.92 -0.50
N TYR A 140 11.21 0.63 -0.80
CA TYR A 140 10.79 -0.36 0.19
C TYR A 140 11.97 -0.84 1.03
N GLY A 141 13.14 -1.03 0.42
CA GLY A 141 14.34 -1.51 1.10
C GLY A 141 14.89 -0.57 2.17
N GLY A 142 14.57 0.72 2.11
CA GLY A 142 14.97 1.72 3.11
C GLY A 142 14.35 1.47 4.48
N HIS A 143 13.19 0.81 4.54
CA HIS A 143 12.55 0.42 5.81
C HIS A 143 13.13 -0.86 6.41
N ILE A 144 13.77 -1.70 5.58
CA ILE A 144 14.13 -3.07 5.93
C ILE A 144 15.51 -3.11 6.58
N THR A 145 15.55 -3.64 7.81
CA THR A 145 16.77 -3.77 8.60
C THR A 145 17.32 -5.19 8.67
N ASP A 146 16.54 -6.20 8.28
CA ASP A 146 16.95 -7.60 8.25
C ASP A 146 17.37 -8.02 6.84
N ASP A 147 18.51 -8.69 6.71
CA ASP A 147 19.08 -9.03 5.39
C ASP A 147 18.26 -10.09 4.64
N TRP A 148 17.60 -11.00 5.36
CA TRP A 148 16.74 -12.02 4.75
C TRP A 148 15.44 -11.41 4.24
N ASP A 149 14.81 -10.54 5.02
CA ASP A 149 13.67 -9.76 4.59
C ASP A 149 14.03 -8.85 3.40
N ARG A 150 15.24 -8.27 3.41
CA ARG A 150 15.72 -7.43 2.30
C ARG A 150 15.92 -8.24 1.03
N ARG A 151 16.44 -9.47 1.14
CA ARG A 151 16.54 -10.41 0.01
C ARG A 151 15.16 -10.79 -0.53
N LEU A 152 14.22 -11.09 0.34
CA LEU A 152 12.84 -11.42 -0.02
C LEU A 152 12.17 -10.27 -0.80
N CYS A 153 12.25 -9.06 -0.26
CA CYS A 153 11.75 -7.83 -0.88
C CYS A 153 12.24 -7.67 -2.33
N LYS A 154 13.55 -7.80 -2.56
CA LYS A 154 14.14 -7.74 -3.91
C LYS A 154 13.72 -8.88 -4.81
N THR A 155 13.57 -10.08 -4.26
CA THR A 155 13.24 -11.29 -5.04
C THR A 155 11.87 -11.14 -5.70
N TYR A 156 10.89 -10.55 -5.00
CA TYR A 156 9.58 -10.23 -5.58
C TYR A 156 9.68 -9.30 -6.79
N LEU A 157 10.52 -8.27 -6.74
CA LEU A 157 10.71 -7.35 -7.88
C LEU A 157 11.43 -8.00 -9.05
N VAL A 158 12.36 -8.92 -8.79
CA VAL A 158 12.97 -9.74 -9.86
C VAL A 158 11.93 -10.63 -10.52
N GLU A 159 10.98 -11.16 -9.74
CA GLU A 159 9.93 -12.03 -10.27
C GLU A 159 8.86 -11.26 -11.04
N TYR A 160 8.45 -10.09 -10.56
CA TYR A 160 7.33 -9.33 -11.11
C TYR A 160 7.71 -8.35 -12.22
N LEU A 161 8.90 -7.74 -12.14
CA LEU A 161 9.33 -6.73 -13.12
C LEU A 161 10.28 -7.34 -14.13
N LYS A 162 9.80 -8.22 -15.01
CA LYS A 162 10.60 -8.85 -16.08
C LYS A 162 10.26 -8.25 -17.45
N THR A 163 11.14 -8.45 -18.43
CA THR A 163 10.92 -7.99 -19.82
C THR A 163 9.63 -8.56 -20.41
N GLU A 164 9.30 -9.79 -20.05
CA GLU A 164 8.11 -10.52 -20.48
C GLU A 164 6.81 -9.82 -20.04
N LEU A 165 6.86 -9.01 -18.97
CA LEU A 165 5.71 -8.24 -18.47
C LEU A 165 5.14 -7.30 -19.54
N VAL A 166 6.02 -6.71 -20.36
CA VAL A 166 5.64 -5.81 -21.44
C VAL A 166 5.58 -6.51 -22.80
N GLU A 167 6.36 -7.58 -22.99
CA GLU A 167 6.36 -8.36 -24.24
C GLU A 167 5.03 -9.10 -24.46
N GLY A 168 4.42 -9.63 -23.40
CA GLY A 168 3.10 -10.30 -23.48
C GLY A 168 1.94 -9.38 -23.88
N ILE A 169 2.16 -8.06 -23.93
CA ILE A 169 1.18 -7.10 -24.42
C ILE A 169 1.25 -6.97 -25.94
N TYR A 170 2.45 -7.09 -26.53
CA TYR A 170 2.63 -7.04 -27.98
C TYR A 170 2.20 -8.35 -28.67
N ASP A 171 2.28 -9.49 -27.99
CA ASP A 171 1.93 -10.80 -28.56
C ASP A 171 0.40 -11.03 -28.68
N ASN A 172 -0.40 -10.27 -27.93
CA ASN A 172 -1.88 -10.30 -28.03
C ASN A 172 -2.45 -9.33 -29.08
N SER A 173 -1.59 -8.77 -29.94
CA SER A 173 -1.97 -7.86 -31.03
C SER A 173 -1.93 -8.50 -32.43
N GLN A 174 -1.95 -9.83 -32.52
CA GLN A 174 -2.19 -10.60 -33.75
C GLN A 174 -3.49 -11.40 -33.69
#